data_AF-A0A538IUA9-F1
#
_entry.id   AF-A0A538IUA9-F1
#
_cell.length_a   1.000
_cell.length_b   1.000
_cell.length_c   1.000
_cell.angle_alpha   90.00
_cell.angle_beta   90.00
_cell.angle_gamma   90.00
#
_symmetry.space_group_name_H-M   'P 1'
#
loop_
_entity.id
_entity.type
_entity.pdbx_description
1 polymer ?
#
loop_
_entity_poly.entity_id
_entity_poly.type
_entity_poly.pdbx_seq_one_letter_code
_entity_poly.pdbx_strand_id
1 'polypeptide(L)' 'MAAVRMHFPASEEAIRDLRAGDEVTVDGHIIGIRDRTQIRIFDQGIAPPMDLSGAFLLHTAPGVRKLGPGKYEKIC' A
#
# COMPACT_ATOMS: atom_id res chain seq x y z
N MET A 1 1.47 -9.81 21.74
CA MET A 1 1.69 -10.36 20.39
C MET A 1 0.50 -11.22 20.05
N ALA A 2 -0.52 -10.59 19.47
CA ALA A 2 -1.63 -11.29 18.86
C ALA A 2 -1.37 -11.45 17.36
N ALA A 3 -1.94 -12.50 16.75
CA ALA A 3 -2.03 -12.61 15.30
C ALA A 3 -3.37 -12.01 14.85
N VAL A 4 -3.32 -10.94 14.06
CA VAL A 4 -4.47 -10.19 13.58
C VAL A 4 -4.56 -10.34 12.06
N ARG A 5 -5.76 -10.62 11.56
CA ARG A 5 -6.04 -10.66 10.13
C ARG A 5 -6.87 -9.45 9.76
N MET A 6 -6.41 -8.72 8.74
CA MET A 6 -7.04 -7.49 8.26
C MET A 6 -7.41 -7.62 6.79
N HIS A 7 -8.44 -6.88 6.38
CA HIS A 7 -8.85 -6.81 4.98
C HIS A 7 -8.55 -5.41 4.42
N PHE A 8 -8.20 -5.35 3.15
CA PHE A 8 -8.16 -4.09 2.41
C PHE A 8 -9.55 -3.74 1.85
N PRO A 9 -10.05 -2.51 2.02
CA PRO A 9 -9.48 -1.42 2.84
C PRO A 9 -9.72 -1.64 4.34
N ALA A 10 -8.79 -1.15 5.17
CA ALA A 10 -8.93 -1.21 6.62
C ALA A 10 -9.83 -0.10 7.16
N SER A 11 -10.55 -0.39 8.25
CA SER A 11 -11.31 0.62 9.00
C SER A 11 -10.42 1.32 10.02
N GLU A 12 -10.80 2.54 10.41
CA GLU A 12 -10.06 3.31 11.42
C GLU A 12 -10.06 2.59 12.77
N GLU A 13 -11.20 1.98 13.14
CA GLU A 13 -11.36 1.23 14.39
C GLU A 13 -10.39 0.05 14.44
N ALA A 14 -10.32 -0.73 13.36
CA ALA A 14 -9.43 -1.88 13.27
C ALA A 14 -7.95 -1.48 13.41
N ILE A 15 -7.55 -0.34 12.83
CA ILE A 15 -6.19 0.19 12.96
C ILE A 15 -5.91 0.68 14.39
N ARG A 16 -6.89 1.32 15.05
CA ARG A 16 -6.74 1.81 16.43
C ARG A 16 -6.65 0.69 17.47
N ASP A 17 -7.16 -0.49 17.16
CA ASP A 17 -7.09 -1.66 18.03
C ASP A 17 -5.70 -2.32 18.04
N LEU A 18 -4.88 -2.09 17.00
CA LEU A 18 -3.53 -2.66 16.92
C LEU A 18 -2.63 -2.18 18.06
N ARG A 19 -1.72 -3.07 18.48
CA ARG A 19 -0.66 -2.76 19.44
C ARG A 19 0.71 -3.09 18.85
N ALA A 20 1.73 -2.40 19.36
CA ALA A 20 3.10 -2.68 18.96
C ALA A 20 3.46 -4.14 19.30
N GLY A 21 4.04 -4.86 18.34
CA GLY A 21 4.37 -6.27 18.48
C GLY A 21 3.25 -7.23 18.11
N ASP A 22 2.13 -6.76 17.56
CA ASP A 22 1.16 -7.64 16.90
C ASP A 22 1.65 -8.06 15.52
N GLU A 23 1.32 -9.28 15.14
CA GLU A 23 1.57 -9.83 13.82
C GLU A 23 0.32 -9.62 12.97
N VAL A 24 0.45 -8.91 11.84
CA VAL A 24 -0.69 -8.55 10.98
C VAL A 24 -0.58 -9.25 9.64
N THR A 25 -1.58 -10.06 9.30
CA THR A 25 -1.79 -10.61 7.96
C THR A 25 -2.83 -9.77 7.23
N VAL A 26 -2.49 -9.26 6.04
CA VAL A 26 -3.42 -8.47 5.22
C VAL A 26 -3.94 -9.32 4.06
N ASP A 27 -5.25 -9.51 4.02
CA ASP A 27 -5.97 -10.11 2.90
C ASP A 27 -6.44 -9.00 1.94
N GLY A 28 -6.05 -9.11 0.66
CA GLY A 28 -6.42 -8.16 -0.38
C GLY A 28 -5.21 -7.46 -1.00
N HIS A 29 -5.25 -6.13 -1.04
CA HIS A 29 -4.26 -5.33 -1.76
C HIS A 29 -3.27 -4.64 -0.82
N ILE A 30 -2.00 -4.66 -1.22
CA ILE A 30 -0.95 -3.79 -0.70
C ILE A 30 -0.47 -2.91 -1.85
N ILE A 31 -0.43 -1.60 -1.65
CA ILE A 31 -0.09 -0.63 -2.69
C ILE A 31 1.36 -0.19 -2.51
N GLY A 32 2.20 -0.50 -3.52
CA GLY A 32 3.59 -0.04 -3.55
C GLY A 32 3.67 1.46 -3.85
N ILE A 33 4.35 2.21 -2.99
CA ILE A 33 4.56 3.65 -3.12
C ILE A 33 5.98 4.02 -2.73
N ARG A 34 6.52 5.14 -3.25
CA ARG A 34 7.79 5.74 -2.80
C ARG A 34 7.82 7.24 -3.13
N ASP A 35 9.02 7.82 -3.10
CA ASP A 35 9.31 9.24 -3.29
C ASP A 35 8.51 9.87 -4.44
N ARG A 36 8.62 9.34 -5.67
CA ARG A 36 8.01 9.97 -6.84
C ARG A 36 6.49 10.03 -6.78
N THR A 37 5.86 9.05 -6.16
CA THR A 37 4.40 9.07 -5.98
C THR A 37 4.00 10.09 -4.93
N GLN A 38 4.75 10.19 -3.83
CA GLN A 38 4.49 11.16 -2.77
C GLN A 38 4.74 12.61 -3.24
N ILE A 39 5.83 12.87 -3.97
CA ILE A 39 6.11 14.18 -4.61
C ILE A 39 4.95 14.58 -5.52
N ARG A 40 4.43 13.63 -6.31
CA ARG A 40 3.30 13.89 -7.22
C ARG A 40 2.01 14.24 -6.47
N ILE A 41 1.74 13.56 -5.35
CA ILE A 41 0.52 13.78 -4.56
C ILE A 41 0.61 15.07 -3.74
N PHE A 42 1.68 15.26 -2.98
CA PHE A 42 1.80 16.33 -2.00
C PHE A 42 2.37 17.62 -2.61
N ASP A 43 3.49 17.54 -3.32
CA ASP A 43 4.19 18.74 -3.81
C ASP A 43 3.54 19.29 -5.09
N GLN A 44 3.06 18.40 -5.96
CA GLN A 44 2.43 18.78 -7.23
C GLN A 44 0.90 18.87 -7.14
N GLY A 45 0.30 18.45 -6.02
CA GLY A 45 -1.15 18.46 -5.84
C GLY A 45 -1.92 17.57 -6.81
N ILE A 46 -1.27 16.58 -7.43
CA ILE A 46 -1.93 15.69 -8.39
C ILE A 46 -2.53 14.52 -7.62
N ALA A 47 -3.86 14.46 -7.60
CA ALA A 47 -4.60 13.39 -6.93
C ALA A 47 -4.16 12.00 -7.43
N PRO A 48 -4.07 11.01 -6.53
CA PRO A 48 -3.83 9.63 -6.93
C PRO A 48 -4.99 9.12 -7.81
N PRO A 49 -4.74 8.17 -8.72
CA PRO A 49 -5.79 7.62 -9.60
C PRO A 49 -6.78 6.70 -8.87
N MET A 50 -6.63 6.51 -7.56
CA MET A 50 -7.49 5.71 -6.70
C MET A 50 -7.60 6.36 -5.31
N ASP A 51 -8.68 6.07 -4.59
CA ASP A 51 -8.80 6.43 -3.17
C ASP A 51 -7.81 5.59 -2.33
N LEU A 52 -7.09 6.27 -1.43
CA LEU A 52 -6.10 5.67 -0.54
C LEU A 52 -6.60 5.58 0.91
N SER A 53 -7.85 5.96 1.18
CA SER A 53 -8.46 5.83 2.51
C SER A 53 -8.49 4.37 2.94
N GLY A 54 -7.93 4.07 4.12
CA GLY A 54 -7.82 2.69 4.63
C GLY A 54 -6.80 1.81 3.89
N ALA A 55 -5.95 2.38 3.03
CA ALA A 55 -4.99 1.60 2.26
C ALA A 55 -3.76 1.18 3.07
N PHE A 56 -3.27 -0.04 2.81
CA PHE A 56 -1.95 -0.48 3.24
C PHE A 56 -0.91 -0.06 2.20
N LEU A 57 -0.11 0.95 2.55
CA LEU A 57 0.94 1.49 1.69
C LEU A 57 2.29 0.88 2.05
N LEU A 58 2.91 0.20 1.09
CA LEU A 58 4.25 -0.36 1.24
C LEU A 58 5.26 0.58 0.60
N HIS A 59 6.19 1.11 1.39
CA HIS A 59 7.30 1.89 0.87
C HIS A 59 8.30 0.97 0.15
N THR A 60 8.22 0.86 -1.18
CA THR A 60 9.00 -0.13 -1.95
C THR A 60 9.32 0.30 -3.38
N ALA A 61 10.32 -0.34 -3.96
CA ALA A 61 10.69 -0.26 -5.36
C ALA A 61 10.91 -1.68 -5.92
N PRO A 62 9.85 -2.41 -6.30
CA PRO A 62 10.00 -3.77 -6.77
C PRO A 62 10.74 -3.81 -8.10
N GLY A 63 11.55 -4.84 -8.30
CA GLY A 63 12.02 -5.20 -9.63
C GLY A 63 10.82 -5.57 -10.50
N VAL A 64 10.71 -4.93 -11.67
CA VAL A 64 9.60 -5.19 -12.61
C VAL A 64 10.13 -5.62 -13.97
N ARG A 65 9.44 -6.58 -14.61
CA ARG A 65 9.67 -6.96 -16.01
C ARG A 65 8.67 -6.21 -16.87
N LYS A 66 9.17 -5.56 -17.93
CA LYS A 66 8.32 -4.87 -18.90
C LYS A 66 7.70 -5.90 -19.84
N LEU A 67 6.37 -5.90 -19.91
CA LEU A 67 5.58 -6.80 -20.77
C LEU A 67 5.11 -6.12 -22.07
N GLY A 68 5.18 -4.79 -22.13
CA GLY A 68 4.76 -4.00 -23.29
C GLY A 68 4.65 -2.51 -22.94
N PRO A 69 4.09 -1.67 -23.84
CA PRO A 69 3.82 -0.27 -23.53
C PRO A 69 2.92 -0.14 -22.29
N GLY A 70 3.45 0.47 -21.23
CA GLY A 70 2.71 0.71 -19.98
C GLY A 70 2.40 -0.53 -19.13
N LYS A 71 2.81 -1.74 -19.54
CA LYS A 71 2.53 -2.99 -18.82
C LYS A 71 3.79 -3.56 -18.20
N TYR A 72 3.69 -3.90 -16.91
CA TYR A 72 4.77 -4.44 -16.11
C TYR A 72 4.24 -5.57 -15.24
N GLU A 73 5.08 -6.55 -14.95
CA GLU A 73 4.84 -7.53 -13.89
C GLU A 73 5.95 -7.45 -12.84
N LYS A 74 5.61 -7.79 -11.60
CA LYS A 74 6.60 -7.92 -10.52
C LYS A 74 7.50 -9.13 -10.77
N ILE A 75 8.80 -8.97 -10.55
CA ILE A 75 9.77 -10.07 -10.57
C ILE A 75 10.05 -10.57 -9.16
N CYS A 76 9.78 -9.74 -8.14
CA CYS A 76 9.89 -10.06 -6.73
C CYS A 76 8.64 -9.56 -5.99
#